data_AF-A0A6L9QJY5-F1
#
_entry.id   AF-A0A6L9QJY5-F1
#
_cell.length_a   1.000
_cell.length_b   1.000
_cell.length_c   1.000
_cell.angle_alpha   90.00
_cell.angle_beta   90.00
_cell.angle_gamma   90.00
#
_symmetry.space_group_name_H-M   'P 1'
#
loop_
_entity.id
_entity.type
_entity.pdbx_description
1 polymer ?
#
loop_
_entity_poly.entity_id
_entity_poly.type
_entity_poly.pdbx_seq_one_letter_code
_entity_poly.pdbx_strand_id
1 'polypeptide(L)'
;LGIAAPDPRHVFAGGSENVFQPDARAVMLHRTPHGWTRAALPEGLAAVNDLRARHAASAWALAAGPEARERTDLLHWNGRRWTTASGPAGTLLQAIDLDRTGGLWATGIAGDATTVSVRRHGRWTNSLTLERPSGLNAIAAGTAGDVWVGGPGESQTGPTPLWHFDGTEWTRIPWGTTYAHWILQIEYVAPDDVWFYAIEQHPLFLPPTLHHWNGSEFTVHQIPGPSDPVGEVRPMSAVGFLGSMASDGRGGVWLSSPFDTAHLLHFDGSSWTRATPPVPVTAYSMTRVPHTTTVWAGTQIGTVWRHSNRP
;
A
#
# COMPACT_ATOMS: atom_id res chain seq x y z
N LEU A 1 7.86 0.42 -4.26
CA LEU A 1 8.62 -0.14 -3.13
C LEU A 1 7.64 -0.89 -2.27
N GLY A 2 7.99 -2.08 -1.79
CA GLY A 2 7.12 -2.86 -0.93
C GLY A 2 7.90 -3.46 0.23
N ILE A 3 7.26 -3.54 1.39
CA ILE A 3 7.77 -4.28 2.54
C ILE A 3 6.67 -5.21 3.06
N ALA A 4 7.04 -6.44 3.40
CA ALA A 4 6.14 -7.41 4.01
C ALA A 4 6.85 -8.16 5.14
N ALA A 5 6.21 -8.28 6.29
CA ALA A 5 6.76 -8.96 7.45
C ALA A 5 5.76 -10.01 7.97
N PRO A 6 5.73 -11.22 7.38
CA PRO A 6 4.75 -12.24 7.75
C PRO A 6 4.91 -12.74 9.20
N ASP A 7 6.10 -12.62 9.77
CA ASP A 7 6.41 -12.99 11.15
C ASP A 7 7.63 -12.20 11.69
N PRO A 8 7.95 -12.25 13.00
CA PRO A 8 9.05 -11.48 13.57
C PRO A 8 10.46 -11.84 13.07
N ARG A 9 10.62 -12.99 12.42
CA ARG A 9 11.91 -13.53 11.95
C ARG A 9 12.12 -13.26 10.47
N HIS A 10 11.05 -13.13 9.68
CA HIS A 10 11.11 -12.93 8.24
C HIS A 10 10.56 -11.58 7.81
N VAL A 11 11.36 -10.86 7.01
CA VAL A 11 10.95 -9.60 6.40
C VAL A 11 11.44 -9.58 4.97
N PHE A 12 10.55 -9.27 4.04
CA PHE A 12 10.89 -9.01 2.65
C PHE A 12 10.82 -7.51 2.40
N ALA A 13 11.83 -6.96 1.73
CA ALA A 13 11.86 -5.55 1.33
C ALA A 13 12.30 -5.47 -0.13
N GLY A 14 11.43 -4.92 -0.98
CA GLY A 14 11.65 -4.80 -2.41
C GLY A 14 11.66 -3.35 -2.86
N GLY A 15 12.54 -3.03 -3.81
CA GLY A 15 12.71 -1.68 -4.34
C GLY A 15 13.48 -1.62 -5.65
N SER A 16 14.20 -0.53 -5.81
CA SER A 16 15.08 -0.27 -6.94
C SER A 16 16.46 0.18 -6.47
N GLU A 17 17.49 -0.24 -7.18
CA GLU A 17 18.84 0.33 -7.12
C GLU A 17 19.07 1.21 -8.34
N ASN A 18 19.95 2.21 -8.21
CA ASN A 18 20.37 3.08 -9.32
C ASN A 18 19.21 3.77 -10.07
N VAL A 19 18.16 4.17 -9.36
CA VAL A 19 16.89 4.69 -9.93
C VAL A 19 17.06 5.87 -10.90
N PHE A 20 18.09 6.69 -10.70
CA PHE A 20 18.39 7.85 -11.55
C PHE A 20 19.42 7.56 -12.65
N GLN A 21 19.76 6.30 -12.85
CA GLN A 21 20.74 5.86 -13.84
C GLN A 21 20.09 4.92 -14.86
N PRO A 22 20.65 4.80 -16.08
CA PRO A 22 20.13 3.89 -17.11
C PRO A 22 20.14 2.40 -16.71
N ASP A 23 20.96 2.02 -15.72
CA ASP A 23 21.09 0.65 -15.21
C ASP A 23 20.19 0.37 -13.99
N ALA A 24 19.14 1.18 -13.80
CA ALA A 24 18.15 0.98 -12.75
C ALA A 24 17.62 -0.46 -12.74
N ARG A 25 17.65 -1.10 -11.57
CA ARG A 25 17.29 -2.51 -11.42
C ARG A 25 16.48 -2.77 -10.17
N ALA A 26 15.56 -3.73 -10.26
CA ALA A 26 14.81 -4.20 -9.10
C ALA A 26 15.74 -4.89 -8.10
N VAL A 27 15.52 -4.63 -6.81
CA VAL A 27 16.21 -5.31 -5.71
C VAL A 27 15.17 -5.92 -4.77
N MET A 28 15.48 -7.11 -4.25
CA MET A 28 14.71 -7.78 -3.21
C MET A 28 15.64 -8.24 -2.10
N LEU A 29 15.36 -7.82 -0.88
CA LEU A 29 16.04 -8.25 0.34
C LEU A 29 15.12 -9.16 1.14
N HIS A 30 15.69 -10.21 1.71
CA HIS A 30 15.01 -11.11 2.63
C HIS A 30 15.82 -11.22 3.92
N ARG A 31 15.20 -10.76 5.02
CA ARG A 31 15.70 -10.93 6.38
C ARG A 31 15.28 -12.30 6.90
N THR A 32 16.23 -13.00 7.49
CA THR A 32 16.01 -14.22 8.27
C THR A 32 16.67 -14.04 9.65
N PRO A 33 16.59 -15.03 10.56
CA PRO A 33 17.42 -15.01 11.78
C PRO A 33 18.92 -14.89 11.53
N HIS A 34 19.41 -15.25 10.34
CA HIS A 34 20.82 -15.14 9.95
C HIS A 34 21.19 -13.76 9.35
N GLY A 35 20.24 -12.82 9.31
CA GLY A 35 20.44 -11.48 8.77
C GLY A 35 19.79 -11.28 7.40
N TRP A 36 20.15 -10.16 6.77
CA TRP A 36 19.63 -9.76 5.47
C TRP A 36 20.43 -10.39 4.33
N THR A 37 19.73 -10.91 3.34
CA THR A 37 20.32 -11.43 2.10
C THR A 37 19.59 -10.86 0.90
N ARG A 38 20.29 -10.69 -0.22
CA ARG A 38 19.66 -10.37 -1.51
C ARG A 38 19.03 -11.64 -2.08
N ALA A 39 17.75 -11.56 -2.45
CA ALA A 39 17.06 -12.60 -3.18
C ALA A 39 17.14 -12.31 -4.68
N ALA A 40 17.51 -13.32 -5.47
CA ALA A 40 17.53 -13.20 -6.92
C ALA A 40 16.11 -12.98 -7.45
N LEU A 41 15.98 -12.04 -8.39
CA LEU A 41 14.75 -11.73 -9.13
C LEU A 41 14.91 -12.15 -10.59
N PRO A 42 13.80 -12.39 -11.32
CA PRO A 42 13.84 -12.50 -12.78
C PRO A 42 14.51 -11.30 -13.44
N GLU A 43 15.15 -11.53 -14.59
CA GLU A 43 15.88 -10.49 -15.32
C GLU A 43 14.95 -9.45 -15.97
N GLY A 44 15.50 -8.25 -16.26
CA GLY A 44 14.79 -7.19 -16.96
C GLY A 44 13.77 -6.42 -16.12
N LEU A 45 13.86 -6.51 -14.78
CA LEU A 45 13.04 -5.74 -13.84
C LEU A 45 13.79 -4.51 -13.33
N ALA A 46 13.10 -3.36 -13.27
CA ALA A 46 13.65 -2.08 -12.82
C ALA A 46 13.19 -1.70 -11.40
N ALA A 47 12.02 -2.15 -10.97
CA ALA A 47 11.49 -1.82 -9.64
C ALA A 47 10.60 -2.90 -9.06
N VAL A 48 10.61 -3.07 -7.74
CA VAL A 48 9.53 -3.74 -7.00
C VAL A 48 8.55 -2.69 -6.49
N ASN A 49 7.31 -2.77 -6.97
CA ASN A 49 6.26 -1.79 -6.70
C ASN A 49 5.46 -2.14 -5.46
N ASP A 50 5.10 -3.41 -5.31
CA ASP A 50 4.25 -3.90 -4.23
C ASP A 50 4.71 -5.27 -3.74
N LEU A 51 4.46 -5.59 -2.47
CA LEU A 51 4.96 -6.79 -1.81
C LEU A 51 4.03 -7.21 -0.67
N ARG A 52 3.57 -8.47 -0.71
CA ARG A 52 2.65 -9.04 0.27
C ARG A 52 3.09 -10.44 0.67
N ALA A 53 3.08 -10.71 1.96
CA ALA A 53 3.43 -12.02 2.48
C ALA A 53 2.61 -12.33 3.73
N ARG A 54 2.00 -13.51 3.76
CA ARG A 54 1.37 -14.07 4.97
C ARG A 54 2.19 -15.18 5.61
N HIS A 55 3.17 -15.71 4.90
CA HIS A 55 4.03 -16.78 5.38
C HIS A 55 5.45 -16.62 4.79
N ALA A 56 6.48 -16.97 5.56
CA ALA A 56 7.88 -16.87 5.12
C ALA A 56 8.22 -17.68 3.86
N ALA A 57 7.45 -18.74 3.60
CA ALA A 57 7.60 -19.60 2.43
C ALA A 57 6.66 -19.24 1.25
N SER A 58 5.83 -18.19 1.38
CA SER A 58 4.94 -17.76 0.30
C SER A 58 4.70 -16.26 0.35
N ALA A 59 5.29 -15.55 -0.60
CA ALA A 59 5.14 -14.11 -0.78
C ALA A 59 4.86 -13.78 -2.25
N TRP A 60 4.20 -12.66 -2.48
CA TRP A 60 3.84 -12.16 -3.80
C TRP A 60 4.32 -10.73 -3.96
N ALA A 61 4.76 -10.39 -5.16
CA ALA A 61 5.22 -9.04 -5.46
C ALA A 61 4.76 -8.60 -6.85
N LEU A 62 4.54 -7.30 -7.01
CA LEU A 62 4.48 -6.67 -8.32
C LEU A 62 5.82 -6.01 -8.61
N ALA A 63 6.38 -6.25 -9.79
CA ALA A 63 7.63 -5.64 -10.23
C ALA A 63 7.51 -5.06 -11.64
N ALA A 64 7.97 -3.85 -11.85
CA ALA A 64 7.95 -3.19 -13.15
C ALA A 64 9.23 -3.45 -13.93
N GLY A 65 9.09 -3.51 -15.26
CA GLY A 65 10.22 -3.34 -16.19
C GLY A 65 10.66 -1.87 -16.29
N PRO A 66 11.65 -1.55 -17.14
CA PRO A 66 12.11 -0.17 -17.37
C PRO A 66 10.98 0.77 -17.80
N GLU A 67 10.03 0.28 -18.59
CA GLU A 67 8.83 0.99 -19.00
C GLU A 67 7.64 0.52 -18.16
N ALA A 68 7.52 1.06 -16.94
CA ALA A 68 6.55 0.62 -15.94
C ALA A 68 5.07 0.75 -16.37
N ARG A 69 4.78 1.60 -17.36
CA ARG A 69 3.42 1.74 -17.94
C ARG A 69 3.05 0.60 -18.89
N GLU A 70 4.05 -0.13 -19.37
CA GLU A 70 3.87 -1.17 -20.39
C GLU A 70 4.04 -2.56 -19.80
N ARG A 71 4.79 -2.68 -18.70
CA ARG A 71 5.09 -3.97 -18.08
C ARG A 71 5.13 -3.93 -16.57
N THR A 72 4.19 -4.67 -15.96
CA THR A 72 4.21 -5.08 -14.55
C THR A 72 4.10 -6.60 -14.47
N ASP A 73 5.11 -7.24 -13.87
CA ASP A 73 5.17 -8.67 -13.65
C ASP A 73 4.67 -9.02 -12.25
N LEU A 74 3.89 -10.09 -12.15
CA LEU A 74 3.57 -10.73 -10.88
C LEU A 74 4.64 -11.76 -10.54
N LEU A 75 5.22 -11.66 -9.35
CA LEU A 75 6.23 -12.59 -8.86
C LEU A 75 5.70 -13.40 -7.68
N HIS A 76 6.10 -14.66 -7.60
CA HIS A 76 5.82 -15.55 -6.48
C HIS A 76 7.11 -16.08 -5.87
N TRP A 77 7.22 -15.97 -4.54
CA TRP A 77 8.25 -16.60 -3.73
C TRP A 77 7.73 -17.93 -3.21
N ASN A 78 8.46 -19.01 -3.46
CA ASN A 78 8.08 -20.36 -3.03
C ASN A 78 8.82 -20.87 -1.78
N GLY A 79 9.45 -19.96 -1.02
CA GLY A 79 10.31 -20.32 0.11
C GLY A 79 11.79 -20.49 -0.26
N ARG A 80 12.13 -20.47 -1.55
CA ARG A 80 13.52 -20.62 -2.02
C ARG A 80 13.92 -19.63 -3.10
N ARG A 81 13.03 -19.34 -4.04
CA ARG A 81 13.31 -18.42 -5.15
C ARG A 81 12.06 -17.65 -5.56
N TRP A 82 12.28 -16.46 -6.13
CA TRP A 82 11.25 -15.71 -6.84
C TRP A 82 11.15 -16.23 -8.28
N THR A 83 9.92 -16.39 -8.76
CA THR A 83 9.62 -16.73 -10.15
C THR A 83 8.45 -15.91 -10.66
N THR A 84 8.43 -15.58 -11.94
CA THR A 84 7.28 -14.96 -12.57
C THR A 84 6.07 -15.90 -12.51
N ALA A 85 4.92 -15.35 -12.16
CA ALA A 85 3.64 -16.02 -12.13
C ALA A 85 2.67 -15.32 -13.08
N SER A 86 1.72 -16.07 -13.65
CA SER A 86 0.70 -15.49 -14.52
C SER A 86 -0.27 -14.63 -13.71
N GLY A 87 -0.49 -13.39 -14.15
CA GLY A 87 -1.60 -12.55 -13.71
C GLY A 87 -2.91 -12.88 -14.45
N PRO A 88 -3.99 -12.13 -14.19
CA PRO A 88 -5.17 -12.14 -15.03
C PRO A 88 -4.81 -11.80 -16.48
N ALA A 89 -5.41 -12.49 -17.45
CA ALA A 89 -5.06 -12.32 -18.86
C ALA A 89 -5.43 -10.91 -19.35
N GLY A 90 -4.49 -10.25 -20.04
CA GLY A 90 -4.70 -8.91 -20.62
C GLY A 90 -4.79 -7.78 -19.59
N THR A 91 -4.38 -8.01 -18.35
CA THR A 91 -4.46 -7.02 -17.27
C THR A 91 -3.07 -6.56 -16.83
N LEU A 92 -2.85 -5.24 -16.85
CA LEU A 92 -1.71 -4.60 -16.19
C LEU A 92 -2.04 -4.38 -14.71
N LEU A 93 -1.43 -5.18 -13.83
CA LEU A 93 -1.70 -5.13 -12.39
C LEU A 93 -1.16 -3.83 -11.77
N GLN A 94 -1.93 -3.25 -10.84
CA GLN A 94 -1.59 -2.01 -10.14
C GLN A 94 -1.30 -2.23 -8.65
N ALA A 95 -2.09 -3.05 -7.96
CA ALA A 95 -1.89 -3.37 -6.56
C ALA A 95 -2.33 -4.80 -6.26
N ILE A 96 -1.77 -5.38 -5.18
CA ILE A 96 -2.13 -6.72 -4.71
C ILE A 96 -2.35 -6.73 -3.19
N ASP A 97 -3.21 -7.65 -2.75
CA ASP A 97 -3.29 -8.03 -1.34
C ASP A 97 -3.68 -9.49 -1.13
N LEU A 98 -3.38 -10.04 0.06
CA LEU A 98 -3.68 -11.41 0.44
C LEU A 98 -4.77 -11.45 1.50
N ASP A 99 -5.88 -12.13 1.21
CA ASP A 99 -6.89 -12.37 2.24
C ASP A 99 -6.41 -13.38 3.31
N ARG A 100 -7.16 -13.48 4.41
CA ARG A 100 -6.91 -14.44 5.51
C ARG A 100 -6.89 -15.92 5.10
N THR A 101 -7.35 -16.28 3.90
CA THR A 101 -7.24 -17.64 3.34
C THR A 101 -6.04 -17.83 2.43
N GLY A 102 -5.38 -16.74 2.03
CA GLY A 102 -4.25 -16.72 1.08
C GLY A 102 -4.70 -16.55 -0.37
N GLY A 103 -5.97 -16.20 -0.59
CA GLY A 103 -6.45 -15.72 -1.88
C GLY A 103 -5.76 -14.41 -2.22
N LEU A 104 -5.14 -14.36 -3.41
CA LEU A 104 -4.45 -13.18 -3.90
C LEU A 104 -5.44 -12.32 -4.67
N TRP A 105 -5.78 -11.17 -4.14
CA TRP A 105 -6.56 -10.16 -4.82
C TRP A 105 -5.64 -9.21 -5.55
N ALA A 106 -6.07 -8.76 -6.73
CA ALA A 106 -5.32 -7.84 -7.56
C ALA A 106 -6.27 -6.85 -8.22
N THR A 107 -5.84 -5.59 -8.26
CA THR A 107 -6.43 -4.57 -9.10
C THR A 107 -5.58 -4.39 -10.35
N GLY A 108 -6.19 -3.97 -11.46
CA GLY A 108 -5.43 -3.68 -12.67
C GLY A 108 -6.27 -3.11 -13.80
N ILE A 109 -5.58 -2.69 -14.87
CA ILE A 109 -6.19 -2.11 -16.06
C ILE A 109 -6.21 -3.16 -17.17
N ALA A 110 -7.36 -3.37 -17.79
CA ALA A 110 -7.56 -4.26 -18.93
C ALA A 110 -8.22 -3.50 -20.08
N GLY A 111 -7.43 -3.09 -21.07
CA GLY A 111 -7.90 -2.13 -22.09
C GLY A 111 -8.30 -0.81 -21.43
N ASP A 112 -9.53 -0.38 -21.65
CA ASP A 112 -10.11 0.84 -21.05
C ASP A 112 -10.84 0.57 -19.72
N ALA A 113 -10.85 -0.68 -19.23
CA ALA A 113 -11.55 -1.04 -18.00
C ALA A 113 -10.59 -1.16 -16.81
N THR A 114 -11.07 -0.79 -15.62
CA THR A 114 -10.43 -1.17 -14.35
C THR A 114 -11.04 -2.47 -13.85
N THR A 115 -10.21 -3.38 -13.36
CA THR A 115 -10.64 -4.71 -12.91
C THR A 115 -10.16 -4.98 -11.50
N VAL A 116 -10.97 -5.75 -10.76
CA VAL A 116 -10.56 -6.43 -9.53
C VAL A 116 -10.68 -7.91 -9.78
N SER A 117 -9.61 -8.66 -9.57
CA SER A 117 -9.55 -10.11 -9.78
C SER A 117 -9.02 -10.81 -8.54
N VAL A 118 -9.45 -12.05 -8.33
CA VAL A 118 -8.94 -12.89 -7.24
C VAL A 118 -8.38 -14.19 -7.79
N ARG A 119 -7.23 -14.61 -7.25
CA ARG A 119 -6.60 -15.90 -7.54
C ARG A 119 -6.88 -16.87 -6.40
N ARG A 120 -7.59 -17.96 -6.71
CA ARG A 120 -7.81 -19.09 -5.79
C ARG A 120 -7.44 -20.39 -6.46
N HIS A 121 -6.75 -21.27 -5.73
CA HIS A 121 -6.33 -22.59 -6.21
C HIS A 121 -5.64 -22.58 -7.58
N GLY A 122 -4.83 -21.54 -7.84
CA GLY A 122 -4.11 -21.42 -9.12
C GLY A 122 -4.81 -20.62 -10.21
N ARG A 123 -6.12 -20.34 -10.06
CA ARG A 123 -6.96 -19.76 -11.09
C ARG A 123 -7.38 -18.34 -10.75
N TRP A 124 -7.30 -17.45 -11.74
CA TRP A 124 -7.85 -16.09 -11.66
C TRP A 124 -9.32 -16.05 -12.06
N THR A 125 -10.09 -15.25 -11.33
CA THR A 125 -11.47 -14.90 -11.65
C THR A 125 -11.63 -13.38 -11.51
N ASN A 126 -12.18 -12.73 -12.53
CA ASN A 126 -12.60 -11.34 -12.42
C ASN A 126 -13.79 -11.25 -11.45
N SER A 127 -13.72 -10.32 -10.51
CA SER A 127 -14.73 -10.08 -9.47
C SER A 127 -15.44 -8.74 -9.69
N LEU A 128 -14.76 -7.75 -10.26
CA LEU A 128 -15.32 -6.46 -10.64
C LEU A 128 -14.72 -5.98 -11.96
N THR A 129 -15.55 -5.39 -12.81
CA THR A 129 -15.14 -4.64 -14.00
C THR A 129 -15.82 -3.27 -13.97
N LEU A 130 -15.02 -2.22 -14.05
CA LEU A 130 -15.45 -0.83 -14.16
C LEU A 130 -15.07 -0.33 -15.55
N GLU A 131 -16.08 0.05 -16.35
CA GLU A 131 -15.94 0.43 -17.77
C GLU A 131 -15.15 1.72 -18.02
N ARG A 132 -14.71 2.42 -16.97
CA ARG A 132 -13.88 3.62 -17.07
C ARG A 132 -12.60 3.44 -16.25
N PRO A 133 -11.45 3.85 -16.79
CA PRO A 133 -10.20 3.75 -16.08
C PRO A 133 -10.13 4.87 -15.03
N SER A 134 -10.50 4.57 -13.79
CA SER A 134 -10.12 5.41 -12.64
C SER A 134 -8.75 4.98 -12.09
N GLY A 135 -8.35 3.73 -12.33
CA GLY A 135 -7.21 3.11 -11.66
C GLY A 135 -7.58 2.82 -10.21
N LEU A 136 -7.48 1.56 -9.79
CA LEU A 136 -7.67 1.20 -8.39
C LEU A 136 -6.31 0.80 -7.85
N ASN A 137 -5.57 1.73 -7.27
CA ASN A 137 -4.19 1.51 -6.83
C ASN A 137 -4.05 1.23 -5.33
N ALA A 138 -5.17 1.22 -4.58
CA ALA A 138 -5.22 0.82 -3.19
C ALA A 138 -6.15 -0.39 -3.04
N ILE A 139 -5.70 -1.40 -2.28
CA ILE A 139 -6.49 -2.59 -1.98
C ILE A 139 -6.15 -3.09 -0.57
N ALA A 140 -7.18 -3.50 0.16
CA ALA A 140 -7.04 -4.24 1.40
C ALA A 140 -8.03 -5.42 1.43
N ALA A 141 -7.50 -6.63 1.49
CA ALA A 141 -8.25 -7.87 1.50
C ALA A 141 -8.25 -8.45 2.92
N GLY A 142 -9.30 -8.14 3.68
CA GLY A 142 -9.47 -8.64 5.04
C GLY A 142 -9.87 -10.11 5.08
N THR A 143 -10.97 -10.47 4.43
CA THR A 143 -11.40 -11.86 4.25
C THR A 143 -11.69 -12.13 2.78
N ALA A 144 -12.06 -13.38 2.46
CA ALA A 144 -12.54 -13.71 1.13
C ALA A 144 -13.84 -12.97 0.74
N GLY A 145 -14.58 -12.43 1.71
CA GLY A 145 -15.80 -11.64 1.51
C GLY A 145 -15.77 -10.31 2.24
N ASP A 146 -14.60 -9.72 2.42
CA ASP A 146 -14.46 -8.38 2.98
C ASP A 146 -13.21 -7.76 2.37
N VAL A 147 -13.41 -7.06 1.26
CA VAL A 147 -12.32 -6.49 0.45
C VAL A 147 -12.66 -5.07 0.09
N TRP A 148 -11.71 -4.17 0.29
CA TRP A 148 -11.83 -2.76 -0.05
C TRP A 148 -10.87 -2.42 -1.17
N VAL A 149 -11.32 -1.65 -2.15
CA VAL A 149 -10.47 -1.11 -3.23
C VAL A 149 -10.73 0.37 -3.42
N GLY A 150 -9.67 1.10 -3.69
CA GLY A 150 -9.70 2.55 -3.85
C GLY A 150 -8.68 3.04 -4.87
N GLY A 151 -8.86 4.29 -5.34
CA GLY A 151 -7.91 4.95 -6.21
C GLY A 151 -8.19 6.45 -6.40
N PRO A 152 -7.61 7.11 -7.41
CA PRO A 152 -7.87 8.51 -7.71
C PRO A 152 -9.25 8.70 -8.35
N GLY A 153 -9.96 9.75 -7.97
CA GLY A 153 -11.23 10.11 -8.60
C GLY A 153 -11.09 10.42 -10.08
N GLU A 154 -12.11 10.03 -10.85
CA GLU A 154 -12.20 10.27 -12.30
C GLU A 154 -12.16 11.76 -12.65
N SER A 155 -12.68 12.60 -11.77
CA SER A 155 -12.65 14.05 -11.88
C SER A 155 -12.69 14.68 -10.48
N GLN A 156 -12.30 15.96 -10.38
CA GLN A 156 -12.20 16.66 -9.09
C GLN A 156 -13.52 16.67 -8.31
N THR A 157 -14.66 16.80 -8.98
CA THR A 157 -16.00 16.82 -8.36
C THR A 157 -16.79 15.54 -8.67
N GLY A 158 -16.12 14.58 -9.30
CA GLY A 158 -16.64 13.25 -9.45
C GLY A 158 -16.75 12.57 -8.08
N PRO A 159 -17.42 11.43 -8.03
CA PRO A 159 -17.50 10.71 -6.78
C PRO A 159 -16.18 9.95 -6.51
N THR A 160 -15.79 9.81 -5.24
CA THR A 160 -14.61 9.04 -4.81
C THR A 160 -14.71 7.55 -5.21
N PRO A 161 -13.71 6.95 -5.87
CA PRO A 161 -13.78 5.57 -6.32
C PRO A 161 -13.36 4.64 -5.18
N LEU A 162 -14.24 4.47 -4.20
CA LEU A 162 -14.10 3.51 -3.12
C LEU A 162 -15.19 2.44 -3.24
N TRP A 163 -14.78 1.17 -3.26
CA TRP A 163 -15.68 0.03 -3.37
C TRP A 163 -15.38 -0.99 -2.29
N HIS A 164 -16.44 -1.63 -1.79
CA HIS A 164 -16.40 -2.68 -0.79
C HIS A 164 -17.10 -3.94 -1.31
N PHE A 165 -16.45 -5.08 -1.13
CA PHE A 165 -17.01 -6.39 -1.41
C PHE A 165 -17.41 -7.07 -0.11
N ASP A 166 -18.68 -7.43 0.02
CA ASP A 166 -19.24 -8.07 1.23
C ASP A 166 -19.27 -9.61 1.18
N GLY A 167 -18.62 -10.19 0.16
CA GLY A 167 -18.66 -11.63 -0.12
C GLY A 167 -19.67 -12.03 -1.18
N THR A 168 -20.60 -11.15 -1.52
CA THR A 168 -21.63 -11.39 -2.52
C THR A 168 -21.59 -10.36 -3.64
N GLU A 169 -21.47 -9.08 -3.31
CA GLU A 169 -21.48 -8.00 -4.30
C GLU A 169 -20.50 -6.88 -3.97
N TRP A 170 -20.10 -6.17 -5.02
CA TRP A 170 -19.33 -4.94 -4.89
C TRP A 170 -20.28 -3.76 -4.79
N THR A 171 -20.25 -3.07 -3.66
CA THR A 171 -20.98 -1.83 -3.46
C THR A 171 -20.03 -0.66 -3.43
N ARG A 172 -20.43 0.41 -4.11
CA ARG A 172 -19.69 1.66 -4.05
C ARG A 172 -20.01 2.41 -2.77
N ILE A 173 -18.98 2.82 -2.05
CA ILE A 173 -19.13 3.46 -0.75
C ILE A 173 -19.22 4.98 -0.94
N PRO A 174 -20.33 5.63 -0.51
CA PRO A 174 -20.45 7.08 -0.56
C PRO A 174 -19.38 7.75 0.29
N TRP A 175 -18.75 8.77 -0.28
CA TRP A 175 -17.75 9.60 0.39
C TRP A 175 -18.29 11.02 0.38
N GLY A 176 -19.04 11.40 1.41
CA GLY A 176 -19.95 12.57 1.45
C GLY A 176 -19.28 13.94 1.37
N THR A 177 -18.44 14.17 0.36
CA THR A 177 -17.66 15.39 0.13
C THR A 177 -17.93 15.93 -1.27
N THR A 178 -17.71 17.23 -1.45
CA THR A 178 -17.86 17.90 -2.75
C THR A 178 -16.79 17.47 -3.75
N TYR A 179 -15.55 17.29 -3.28
CA TYR A 179 -14.46 16.86 -4.12
C TYR A 179 -14.18 15.37 -3.93
N ALA A 180 -13.84 14.70 -5.03
CA ALA A 180 -13.34 13.35 -5.04
C ALA A 180 -12.08 13.24 -4.19
N HIS A 181 -11.89 12.09 -3.58
CA HIS A 181 -10.65 11.76 -2.90
C HIS A 181 -9.86 10.73 -3.70
N TRP A 182 -8.54 10.89 -3.72
CA TRP A 182 -7.62 9.82 -4.05
C TRP A 182 -7.39 8.98 -2.81
N ILE A 183 -7.87 7.74 -2.82
CA ILE A 183 -7.52 6.74 -1.81
C ILE A 183 -6.11 6.22 -2.09
N LEU A 184 -5.15 6.61 -1.24
CA LEU A 184 -3.73 6.28 -1.42
C LEU A 184 -3.38 4.91 -0.89
N GLN A 185 -3.92 4.57 0.28
CA GLN A 185 -3.70 3.29 0.95
C GLN A 185 -4.92 2.97 1.81
N ILE A 186 -5.19 1.68 1.98
CA ILE A 186 -6.21 1.15 2.88
C ILE A 186 -5.50 0.18 3.83
N GLU A 187 -5.67 0.34 5.13
CA GLU A 187 -5.16 -0.57 6.16
C GLU A 187 -6.36 -1.25 6.82
N TYR A 188 -6.52 -2.53 6.53
CA TYR A 188 -7.59 -3.34 7.10
C TYR A 188 -7.12 -3.97 8.42
N VAL A 189 -7.84 -3.70 9.51
CA VAL A 189 -7.59 -4.31 10.82
C VAL A 189 -8.69 -5.33 11.14
N ALA A 190 -9.94 -4.92 11.01
CA ALA A 190 -11.14 -5.73 11.21
C ALA A 190 -12.31 -5.21 10.35
N PRO A 191 -13.45 -5.93 10.23
CA PRO A 191 -14.59 -5.47 9.44
C PRO A 191 -15.15 -4.10 9.87
N ASP A 192 -14.97 -3.77 11.15
CA ASP A 192 -15.37 -2.54 11.84
C ASP A 192 -14.18 -1.65 12.21
N ASP A 193 -13.00 -1.91 11.65
CA ASP A 193 -11.77 -1.15 11.90
C ASP A 193 -10.92 -1.13 10.63
N VAL A 194 -11.24 -0.19 9.74
CA VAL A 194 -10.53 0.01 8.47
C VAL A 194 -10.09 1.46 8.36
N TRP A 195 -8.81 1.67 8.06
CA TRP A 195 -8.22 3.00 7.94
C TRP A 195 -7.92 3.33 6.48
N PHE A 196 -8.22 4.55 6.08
CA PHE A 196 -8.02 5.04 4.72
C PHE A 196 -7.17 6.30 4.79
N TYR A 197 -6.06 6.27 4.06
CA TYR A 197 -5.21 7.43 3.85
C TYR A 197 -5.57 8.02 2.50
N ALA A 198 -6.06 9.25 2.50
CA ALA A 198 -6.66 9.84 1.32
C ALA A 198 -6.23 11.29 1.12
N ILE A 199 -6.27 11.77 -0.12
CA ILE A 199 -6.11 13.19 -0.46
C ILE A 199 -7.36 13.66 -1.17
N GLU A 200 -7.95 14.75 -0.69
CA GLU A 200 -9.00 15.44 -1.42
C GLU A 200 -8.42 16.10 -2.68
N GLN A 201 -9.03 15.85 -3.84
CA GLN A 201 -8.64 16.44 -5.13
C GLN A 201 -9.14 17.88 -5.28
N HIS A 202 -8.97 18.67 -4.21
CA HIS A 202 -9.33 20.08 -4.12
C HIS A 202 -8.33 20.95 -4.92
N PRO A 203 -8.76 22.03 -5.60
CA PRO A 203 -7.86 22.91 -6.37
C PRO A 203 -6.71 23.55 -5.57
N LEU A 204 -6.93 23.77 -4.27
CA LEU A 204 -5.91 24.29 -3.34
C LEU A 204 -4.97 23.21 -2.79
N PHE A 205 -5.15 21.96 -3.20
CA PHE A 205 -4.26 20.87 -2.86
C PHE A 205 -4.08 20.72 -1.33
N LEU A 206 -5.16 20.33 -0.66
CA LEU A 206 -5.15 20.17 0.79
C LEU A 206 -4.28 18.98 1.23
N PRO A 207 -3.73 19.00 2.46
CA PRO A 207 -2.98 17.88 3.00
C PRO A 207 -3.82 16.58 3.00
N PRO A 208 -3.16 15.42 2.99
CA PRO A 208 -3.83 14.15 3.17
C PRO A 208 -4.59 14.08 4.50
N THR A 209 -5.70 13.35 4.51
CA THR A 209 -6.53 13.08 5.67
C THR A 209 -6.52 11.58 6.00
N LEU A 210 -6.75 11.27 7.28
CA LEU A 210 -6.91 9.91 7.76
C LEU A 210 -8.40 9.66 8.06
N HIS A 211 -9.00 8.67 7.42
CA HIS A 211 -10.40 8.31 7.63
C HIS A 211 -10.47 6.93 8.30
N HIS A 212 -11.36 6.79 9.29
CA HIS A 212 -11.60 5.55 10.01
C HIS A 212 -13.01 5.06 9.77
N TRP A 213 -13.16 3.84 9.30
CA TRP A 213 -14.44 3.16 9.17
C TRP A 213 -14.69 2.28 10.39
N ASN A 214 -15.82 2.53 11.07
CA ASN A 214 -16.21 1.80 12.28
C ASN A 214 -17.21 0.65 12.03
N GLY A 215 -17.38 0.24 10.77
CA GLY A 215 -18.40 -0.73 10.36
C GLY A 215 -19.69 -0.11 9.82
N SER A 216 -19.91 1.19 10.04
CA SER A 216 -21.14 1.87 9.59
C SER A 216 -20.93 3.28 9.04
N GLU A 217 -19.94 4.01 9.55
CA GLU A 217 -19.67 5.38 9.17
C GLU A 217 -18.17 5.70 9.22
N PHE A 218 -17.80 6.80 8.57
CA PHE A 218 -16.45 7.33 8.60
C PHE A 218 -16.28 8.41 9.67
N THR A 219 -15.22 8.31 10.45
CA THR A 219 -14.66 9.43 11.21
C THR A 219 -13.43 9.97 10.49
N VAL A 220 -13.28 11.29 10.43
CA VAL A 220 -12.12 11.94 9.79
C VAL A 220 -11.20 12.50 10.86
N HIS A 221 -9.93 12.11 10.78
CA HIS A 221 -8.84 12.60 11.62
C HIS A 221 -7.91 13.46 10.78
N GLN A 222 -7.83 14.74 11.12
CA GLN A 222 -6.87 15.65 10.50
C GLN A 222 -5.46 15.27 10.90
N ILE A 223 -4.56 15.25 9.92
CA ILE A 223 -3.16 14.89 10.12
C ILE A 223 -2.41 16.18 10.51
N PRO A 224 -1.73 16.22 11.66
CA PRO A 224 -0.99 17.40 12.08
C PRO A 224 0.06 17.81 11.03
N GLY A 225 0.11 19.10 10.69
CA GLY A 225 1.10 19.62 9.75
C GLY A 225 2.53 19.60 10.31
N PRO A 226 3.56 19.79 9.46
CA PRO A 226 4.95 19.95 9.91
C PRO A 226 5.13 21.23 10.76
N SER A 227 4.26 22.22 10.54
CA SER A 227 4.40 23.58 11.01
C SER A 227 3.03 24.16 11.39
N ASP A 228 2.40 23.70 12.47
CA ASP A 228 1.28 24.42 13.13
C ASP A 228 1.75 25.34 14.28
N PRO A 229 3.06 25.56 14.42
CA PRO A 229 3.70 26.87 14.25
C PRO A 229 3.94 27.12 12.76
N VAL A 230 3.32 28.16 12.20
CA VAL A 230 2.75 28.18 10.84
C VAL A 230 3.62 28.83 9.77
N GLY A 231 3.63 28.24 8.56
CA GLY A 231 3.60 29.03 7.34
C GLY A 231 4.49 28.55 6.21
N GLU A 232 4.02 27.56 5.44
CA GLU A 232 4.10 27.55 3.98
C GLU A 232 3.35 26.31 3.48
N VAL A 233 2.14 26.53 2.94
CA VAL A 233 1.51 25.53 2.07
C VAL A 233 2.34 25.51 0.80
N ARG A 234 3.25 24.55 0.71
CA ARG A 234 4.04 24.35 -0.51
C ARG A 234 3.13 23.75 -1.57
N PRO A 235 3.06 24.35 -2.77
CA PRO A 235 2.26 23.80 -3.86
C PRO A 235 2.68 22.36 -4.14
N MET A 236 1.68 21.48 -4.27
CA MET A 236 1.87 20.08 -4.64
C MET A 236 2.55 19.99 -6.02
N SER A 237 3.81 19.58 -6.02
CA SER A 237 4.46 19.07 -7.23
C SER A 237 5.30 17.86 -6.86
N ALA A 238 4.61 16.74 -6.62
CA ALA A 238 5.23 15.43 -6.66
C ALA A 238 4.21 14.47 -7.28
N VAL A 239 4.34 14.23 -8.59
CA VAL A 239 3.89 12.96 -9.15
C VAL A 239 4.84 11.93 -8.55
N GLY A 240 4.47 11.38 -7.38
CA GLY A 240 5.34 10.61 -6.51
C GLY A 240 4.66 10.22 -5.20
N PHE A 241 5.28 9.29 -4.47
CA PHE A 241 4.79 8.70 -3.23
C PHE A 241 4.36 9.75 -2.18
N LEU A 242 3.18 9.58 -1.59
CA LEU A 242 2.53 10.56 -0.71
C LEU A 242 2.52 10.17 0.78
N GLY A 243 3.16 9.07 1.14
CA GLY A 243 3.17 8.56 2.52
C GLY A 243 2.76 7.09 2.58
N SER A 244 3.00 6.47 3.73
CA SER A 244 2.54 5.11 4.02
C SER A 244 1.94 5.09 5.42
N MET A 245 0.96 4.22 5.61
CA MET A 245 0.40 3.88 6.91
C MET A 245 0.65 2.41 7.27
N ALA A 246 0.65 2.12 8.56
CA ALA A 246 0.55 0.76 9.06
C ALA A 246 -0.18 0.78 10.41
N SER A 247 -1.00 -0.23 10.69
CA SER A 247 -1.61 -0.34 12.01
C SER A 247 -0.55 -0.46 13.11
N ASP A 248 -0.83 0.08 14.29
CA ASP A 248 0.04 -0.04 15.47
C ASP A 248 -0.20 -1.34 16.28
N GLY A 249 -1.26 -2.08 15.96
CA GLY A 249 -1.65 -3.31 16.68
C GLY A 249 -2.50 -3.08 17.93
N ARG A 250 -2.97 -1.85 18.16
CA ARG A 250 -3.72 -1.42 19.36
C ARG A 250 -4.92 -0.52 19.03
N GLY A 251 -5.37 -0.49 17.78
CA GLY A 251 -6.49 0.35 17.33
C GLY A 251 -6.06 1.72 16.79
N GLY A 252 -4.75 1.94 16.63
CA GLY A 252 -4.18 3.14 16.04
C GLY A 252 -3.36 2.85 14.78
N VAL A 253 -2.72 3.89 14.25
CA VAL A 253 -1.90 3.81 13.04
C VAL A 253 -0.63 4.64 13.16
N TRP A 254 0.44 4.12 12.57
CA TRP A 254 1.64 4.86 12.23
C TRP A 254 1.52 5.42 10.83
N LEU A 255 1.98 6.65 10.63
CA LEU A 255 1.99 7.35 9.36
C LEU A 255 3.35 7.96 9.09
N SER A 256 3.85 7.76 7.87
CA SER A 256 4.97 8.49 7.32
C SER A 256 4.49 9.43 6.23
N SER A 257 5.04 10.64 6.22
CA SER A 257 4.70 11.68 5.27
C SER A 257 5.97 12.23 4.63
N PRO A 258 5.99 12.48 3.32
CA PRO A 258 7.12 13.17 2.67
C PRO A 258 7.24 14.64 3.10
N PHE A 259 6.21 15.21 3.73
CA PHE A 259 6.20 16.62 4.17
C PHE A 259 6.87 16.84 5.52
N ASP A 260 7.05 15.78 6.31
CA ASP A 260 7.75 15.80 7.59
C ASP A 260 8.66 14.57 7.69
N THR A 261 9.83 14.66 7.05
CA THR A 261 10.81 13.56 7.06
C THR A 261 11.52 13.41 8.40
N ALA A 262 11.39 14.39 9.30
CA ALA A 262 11.98 14.37 10.63
C ALA A 262 11.12 13.62 11.65
N HIS A 263 9.88 13.27 11.32
CA HIS A 263 8.98 12.58 12.24
C HIS A 263 8.17 11.46 11.56
N LEU A 264 7.84 10.45 12.35
CA LEU A 264 6.72 9.54 12.10
C LEU A 264 5.56 9.99 12.99
N LEU A 265 4.36 10.04 12.44
CA LEU A 265 3.15 10.37 13.19
C LEU A 265 2.52 9.07 13.72
N HIS A 266 2.05 9.09 14.96
CA HIS A 266 1.31 7.99 15.56
C HIS A 266 -0.02 8.50 16.09
N PHE A 267 -1.11 7.93 15.57
CA PHE A 267 -2.44 8.12 16.11
C PHE A 267 -2.79 6.92 16.97
N ASP A 268 -3.06 7.12 18.26
CA ASP A 268 -3.33 6.04 19.22
C ASP A 268 -4.81 5.61 19.30
N GLY A 269 -5.65 6.13 18.40
CA GLY A 269 -7.11 6.01 18.42
C GLY A 269 -7.80 7.26 18.98
N SER A 270 -7.07 8.16 19.63
CA SER A 270 -7.61 9.38 20.23
C SER A 270 -6.76 10.63 19.98
N SER A 271 -5.43 10.49 19.98
CA SER A 271 -4.49 11.60 19.96
C SER A 271 -3.30 11.31 19.07
N TRP A 272 -2.66 12.38 18.59
CA TRP A 272 -1.47 12.32 17.76
C TRP A 272 -0.21 12.53 18.60
N THR A 273 0.77 11.68 18.37
CA THR A 273 2.14 11.87 18.84
C THR A 273 3.12 11.85 17.66
N ARG A 274 4.33 12.38 17.87
CA ARG A 274 5.43 12.34 16.92
C ARG A 274 6.55 11.46 17.48
N ALA A 275 7.08 10.57 16.65
CA ALA A 275 8.29 9.82 16.94
C ALA A 275 9.42 10.24 16.00
N THR A 276 10.64 10.32 16.53
CA THR A 276 11.81 10.63 15.71
C THR A 276 12.31 9.35 15.02
N PRO A 277 12.36 9.31 13.68
CA PRO A 277 12.94 8.17 12.98
C PRO A 277 14.47 8.14 13.16
N PRO A 278 15.13 6.99 12.92
CA PRO A 278 16.59 6.89 13.03
C PRO A 278 17.36 7.85 12.13
N VAL A 279 16.78 8.24 10.99
CA VAL A 279 17.36 9.14 9.99
C VAL A 279 16.21 9.97 9.39
N PRO A 280 16.39 11.27 9.10
CA PRO A 280 15.32 12.12 8.58
C PRO A 280 15.05 11.88 7.07
N VAL A 281 14.42 10.75 6.76
CA VAL A 281 14.03 10.35 5.40
C VAL A 281 12.60 9.81 5.38
N THR A 282 11.93 9.82 4.23
CA THR A 282 10.58 9.27 4.14
C THR A 282 10.59 7.73 4.24
N ALA A 283 9.68 7.16 5.03
CA ALA A 283 9.35 5.75 4.94
C ALA A 283 8.35 5.54 3.79
N TYR A 284 8.83 4.88 2.73
CA TYR A 284 8.09 4.62 1.50
C TYR A 284 7.16 3.42 1.56
N SER A 285 7.30 2.56 2.56
CA SER A 285 6.35 1.48 2.79
C SER A 285 6.51 1.03 4.23
N MET A 286 5.39 0.81 4.91
CA MET A 286 5.36 0.33 6.29
C MET A 286 4.46 -0.90 6.39
N THR A 287 4.81 -1.80 7.29
CA THR A 287 4.00 -3.00 7.55
C THR A 287 4.12 -3.41 9.00
N ARG A 288 2.98 -3.77 9.61
CA ARG A 288 2.94 -4.35 10.96
C ARG A 288 3.24 -5.84 10.87
N VAL A 289 4.08 -6.33 11.77
CA VAL A 289 4.23 -7.77 11.97
C VAL A 289 2.95 -8.32 12.62
N PRO A 290 2.29 -9.33 12.04
CA PRO A 290 1.03 -9.87 12.54
C PRO A 290 1.07 -10.21 14.04
N HIS A 291 -0.01 -9.88 14.76
CA HIS A 291 -0.18 -10.13 16.20
C HIS A 291 0.85 -9.45 17.11
N THR A 292 1.52 -8.40 16.63
CA THR A 292 2.46 -7.61 17.42
C THR A 292 2.25 -6.11 17.22
N THR A 293 2.96 -5.29 17.99
CA THR A 293 3.10 -3.85 17.76
C THR A 293 4.42 -3.49 17.05
N THR A 294 5.09 -4.49 16.45
CA THR A 294 6.32 -4.25 15.70
C THR A 294 5.96 -3.77 14.29
N VAL A 295 6.52 -2.63 13.89
CA VAL A 295 6.36 -2.08 12.54
C VAL A 295 7.72 -2.05 11.87
N TRP A 296 7.76 -2.52 10.62
CA TRP A 296 8.91 -2.36 9.74
C TRP A 296 8.62 -1.31 8.69
N ALA A 297 9.64 -0.53 8.33
CA ALA A 297 9.54 0.49 7.30
C ALA A 297 10.71 0.40 6.32
N GLY A 298 10.44 0.44 5.02
CA GLY A 298 11.45 0.65 3.98
C GLY A 298 11.49 2.12 3.57
N THR A 299 12.68 2.70 3.40
CA THR A 299 12.84 4.16 3.20
C THR A 299 13.25 4.55 1.79
N GLN A 300 13.17 5.85 1.51
CA GLN A 300 13.62 6.48 0.27
C GLN A 300 15.09 6.18 -0.09
N ILE A 301 15.96 6.01 0.90
CA ILE A 301 17.40 5.82 0.70
C ILE A 301 17.83 4.36 0.83
N GLY A 302 16.88 3.41 0.81
CA GLY A 302 17.18 1.98 0.90
C GLY A 302 17.58 1.50 2.30
N THR A 303 17.32 2.29 3.34
CA THR A 303 17.41 1.81 4.73
C THR A 303 16.11 1.13 5.15
N VAL A 304 16.19 0.28 6.17
CA VAL A 304 15.03 -0.41 6.75
C VAL A 304 14.99 -0.12 8.25
N TRP A 305 13.85 0.37 8.75
CA TRP A 305 13.63 0.65 10.16
C TRP A 305 12.77 -0.42 10.82
N ARG A 306 12.98 -0.59 12.12
CA ARG A 306 12.16 -1.42 12.99
C ARG A 306 11.76 -0.59 14.20
N HIS A 307 10.47 -0.47 14.44
CA HIS A 307 9.92 0.05 15.70
C HIS A 307 9.35 -1.11 16.51
N SER A 308 9.66 -1.19 17.81
CA SER A 308 9.14 -2.22 18.71
C SER A 308 9.11 -1.68 20.14
N ASN A 309 7.98 -1.88 20.82
CA ASN A 309 7.81 -1.54 22.24
C ASN A 309 8.52 -2.55 23.18
N ARG A 310 9.01 -3.66 22.62
CA ARG A 310 9.87 -4.62 23.34
C ARG A 310 11.29 -4.56 22.77
N PRO A 311 12.33 -4.53 23.63
CA PRO A 311 13.72 -4.52 23.19
C PRO A 311 14.08 -5.73 22.31
#